data_AF-A0A7S1X815-F1
#
_entry.id   AF-A0A7S1X815-F1
#
_cell.length_a   1.000
_cell.length_b   1.000
_cell.length_c   1.000
_cell.angle_alpha   90.00
_cell.angle_beta   90.00
_cell.angle_gamma   90.00
#
_symmetry.space_group_name_H-M   'P 1'
#
loop_
_entity.id
_entity.type
_entity.pdbx_description
1 polymer ?
#
loop_
_entity_poly.entity_id
_entity_poly.type
_entity_poly.pdbx_seq_one_letter_code
_entity_poly.pdbx_strand_id
1 'polypeptide(L)'
;SSVVVKPSTVALCRQVLESGASVTEDVVLEALRGVTFPHNTSRRSVMPEGQRYIEAFCLGLVGSRWAQLSEDTQAAPELCRLLCAFLKGAHGPPGGDTFPFTSIQLNKAYASKRHVDANNMGYSMIIGLGDYEGGLLDVDGVGQLDVRRQ
;
A
#
# COMPACT_ATOMS: atom_id res chain seq x y z
N SER A 1 -3.86 4.08 16.54
CA SER A 1 -4.82 5.05 15.97
C SER A 1 -5.26 4.51 14.62
N SER A 2 -6.45 4.85 14.15
CA SER A 2 -6.89 4.54 12.79
C SER A 2 -6.33 5.55 11.80
N VAL A 3 -6.28 5.20 10.52
CA VAL A 3 -5.92 6.13 9.44
C VAL A 3 -6.79 7.39 9.44
N VAL A 4 -6.19 8.55 9.15
CA VAL A 4 -6.93 9.82 8.97
C VAL A 4 -6.60 10.42 7.61
N VAL A 5 -7.62 10.70 6.80
CA VAL A 5 -7.49 11.27 5.46
C VAL A 5 -7.96 12.73 5.47
N LYS A 6 -7.14 13.65 4.95
CA LYS A 6 -7.55 15.07 4.85
C LYS A 6 -8.79 15.22 3.97
N PRO A 7 -9.73 16.14 4.29
CA PRO A 7 -10.92 16.37 3.45
C PRO A 7 -10.59 16.68 1.98
N SER A 8 -9.53 17.45 1.73
CA SER A 8 -9.04 17.76 0.37
C SER A 8 -8.61 16.51 -0.38
N THR A 9 -8.02 15.53 0.30
CA THR A 9 -7.63 14.24 -0.27
C THR A 9 -8.82 13.37 -0.59
N VAL A 10 -9.84 13.37 0.28
CA VAL A 10 -11.10 12.68 -0.03
C VAL A 10 -11.75 13.28 -1.28
N ALA A 11 -11.75 14.62 -1.41
CA ALA A 11 -12.26 15.31 -2.59
C ALA A 11 -11.46 14.95 -3.85
N LEU A 12 -10.12 14.94 -3.77
CA LEU A 12 -9.25 14.50 -4.87
C LEU A 12 -9.58 13.07 -5.31
N CYS A 13 -9.66 12.11 -4.38
CA CYS A 13 -10.00 10.72 -4.69
C CYS A 13 -11.33 10.62 -5.44
N ARG A 14 -12.38 11.33 -4.98
CA ARG A 14 -13.70 11.32 -5.62
C ARG A 14 -13.65 11.92 -7.01
N GLN A 15 -13.05 13.09 -7.15
CA GLN A 15 -12.94 13.78 -8.44
C GLN A 15 -12.27 12.90 -9.49
N VAL A 16 -11.15 12.24 -9.13
CA VAL A 16 -10.44 11.34 -10.05
C VAL A 16 -11.31 10.14 -10.42
N LEU A 17 -11.92 9.47 -9.42
CA LEU A 17 -12.77 8.31 -9.65
C LEU A 17 -14.01 8.64 -10.52
N GLU A 18 -14.62 9.80 -10.32
CA GLU A 18 -15.79 10.26 -11.08
C GLU A 18 -15.44 10.69 -12.50
N SER A 19 -14.22 11.20 -12.73
CA SER A 19 -13.77 11.61 -14.06
C SER A 19 -13.60 10.44 -15.04
N GLY A 20 -13.44 9.21 -14.53
CA GLY A 20 -13.11 8.04 -15.33
C GLY A 20 -11.71 8.06 -15.95
N ALA A 21 -10.88 9.06 -15.62
CA ALA A 21 -9.50 9.13 -16.08
C ALA A 21 -8.66 8.01 -15.46
N SER A 22 -7.59 7.62 -16.15
CA SER A 22 -6.59 6.70 -15.60
C SER A 22 -5.94 7.30 -14.35
N VAL A 23 -5.86 6.51 -13.29
CA VAL A 23 -5.18 6.92 -12.06
C VAL A 23 -3.67 6.77 -12.27
N THR A 24 -2.91 7.84 -12.07
CA THR A 24 -1.45 7.87 -12.26
C THR A 24 -0.71 7.78 -10.92
N GLU A 25 0.59 7.48 -10.97
CA GLU A 25 1.48 7.47 -9.79
C GLU A 25 1.46 8.81 -9.04
N ASP A 26 1.48 9.94 -9.76
CA ASP A 26 1.46 11.28 -9.16
C ASP A 26 0.17 11.53 -8.36
N VAL A 27 -0.98 11.11 -8.90
CA VAL A 27 -2.27 11.23 -8.22
C VAL A 27 -2.30 10.38 -6.96
N VAL A 28 -1.78 9.15 -7.02
CA VAL A 28 -1.69 8.27 -5.85
C VAL A 28 -0.75 8.86 -4.80
N LEU A 29 0.41 9.35 -5.21
CA LEU A 29 1.38 9.96 -4.31
C LEU A 29 0.82 11.20 -3.62
N GLU A 30 0.12 12.06 -4.36
CA GLU A 30 -0.58 13.23 -3.80
C GLU A 30 -1.64 12.81 -2.78
N ALA A 31 -2.45 11.79 -3.12
CA ALA A 31 -3.44 11.26 -2.19
C ALA A 31 -2.79 10.73 -0.91
N LEU A 32 -1.73 9.92 -1.02
CA LEU A 32 -1.00 9.36 0.12
C LEU A 32 -0.33 10.44 0.99
N ARG A 33 0.18 11.54 0.41
CA ARG A 33 0.72 12.71 1.15
C ARG A 33 -0.34 13.42 1.99
N GLY A 34 -1.61 13.25 1.64
CA GLY A 34 -2.74 13.76 2.40
C GLY A 34 -3.24 12.85 3.52
N VAL A 35 -2.60 11.69 3.73
CA VAL A 35 -2.96 10.74 4.77
C VAL A 35 -2.04 10.91 5.98
N THR A 36 -2.63 10.93 7.17
CA THR A 36 -1.88 10.72 8.42
C THR A 36 -1.83 9.23 8.68
N PHE A 37 -0.65 8.63 8.47
CA PHE A 37 -0.45 7.21 8.71
C PHE A 37 -0.50 6.93 10.21
N PRO A 38 -1.19 5.87 10.64
CA PRO A 38 -1.18 5.49 12.04
C PRO A 38 0.16 4.87 12.44
N HIS A 39 0.52 5.03 13.71
CA HIS A 39 1.66 4.34 14.28
C HIS A 39 1.30 2.88 14.55
N ASN A 40 2.03 1.97 13.92
CA ASN A 40 1.88 0.54 14.10
C ASN A 40 3.01 0.00 15.01
N THR A 41 2.61 -0.59 16.13
CA THR A 41 3.53 -1.19 17.12
C THR A 41 3.45 -2.72 17.14
N SER A 42 2.54 -3.31 16.37
CA SER A 42 2.26 -4.76 16.38
C SER A 42 3.09 -5.54 15.36
N ARG A 43 3.48 -4.92 14.22
CA ARG A 43 4.31 -5.57 13.18
C ARG A 43 5.79 -5.62 13.55
N ARG A 44 6.11 -6.29 14.66
CA ARG A 44 7.48 -6.36 15.20
C ARG A 44 8.48 -7.09 14.29
N SER A 45 8.01 -8.04 13.48
CA SER A 45 8.85 -8.82 12.56
C SER A 45 9.47 -7.98 11.45
N VAL A 46 8.81 -6.88 11.05
CA VAL A 46 9.28 -6.01 9.97
C VAL A 46 9.87 -4.69 10.48
N MET A 47 9.60 -4.34 11.75
CA MET A 47 10.04 -3.09 12.37
C MET A 47 11.57 -3.04 12.52
N PRO A 48 12.25 -1.99 12.02
CA PRO A 48 13.70 -1.84 12.16
C PRO A 48 14.14 -1.80 13.63
N GLU A 49 15.42 -2.13 13.88
CA GLU A 49 15.98 -2.05 15.23
C GLU A 49 15.97 -0.61 15.77
N GLY A 50 15.69 -0.46 17.06
CA GLY A 50 15.62 0.85 17.72
C GLY A 50 14.35 1.66 17.45
N GLN A 51 13.49 1.26 16.49
CA GLN A 51 12.23 1.96 16.24
C GLN A 51 11.15 1.57 17.24
N ARG A 52 10.33 2.56 17.64
CA ARG A 52 9.20 2.36 18.58
C ARG A 52 7.90 2.00 17.86
N TYR A 53 7.76 2.42 16.61
CA TYR A 53 6.62 2.15 15.74
C TYR A 53 7.09 2.27 14.29
N ILE A 54 6.27 1.78 13.37
CA ILE A 54 6.37 2.10 11.94
C ILE A 54 5.09 2.83 11.50
N GLU A 55 5.17 3.64 10.45
CA GLU A 55 3.98 4.21 9.81
C GLU A 55 3.46 3.20 8.78
N ALA A 56 2.44 2.44 9.16
CA ALA A 56 1.90 1.38 8.31
C ALA A 56 0.44 1.04 8.65
N PHE A 57 -0.35 0.74 7.62
CA PHE A 57 -1.73 0.28 7.77
C PHE A 57 -2.16 -0.59 6.59
N CYS A 58 -3.33 -1.21 6.69
CA CYS A 58 -3.81 -2.18 5.70
C CYS A 58 -5.21 -1.82 5.21
N LEU A 59 -5.38 -1.75 3.89
CA LEU A 59 -6.67 -1.57 3.23
C LEU A 59 -7.15 -2.88 2.60
N GLY A 60 -8.45 -3.05 2.44
CA GLY A 60 -9.09 -4.26 1.93
C GLY A 60 -9.54 -5.24 3.02
N LEU A 61 -9.56 -6.51 2.65
CA LEU A 61 -10.02 -7.61 3.50
C LEU A 61 -8.88 -8.13 4.37
N VAL A 62 -9.14 -8.25 5.66
CA VAL A 62 -8.24 -8.80 6.67
C VAL A 62 -8.92 -9.95 7.42
N GLY A 63 -8.16 -10.68 8.24
CA GLY A 63 -8.65 -11.76 9.09
C GLY A 63 -8.32 -13.15 8.53
N SER A 64 -7.70 -13.99 9.36
CA SER A 64 -7.26 -15.34 8.97
C SER A 64 -8.34 -16.41 9.08
N ARG A 65 -9.40 -16.18 9.87
CA ARG A 65 -10.53 -17.12 10.04
C ARG A 65 -11.78 -16.68 9.30
N TRP A 66 -12.07 -15.39 9.30
CA TRP A 66 -13.20 -14.79 8.60
C TRP A 66 -12.73 -13.50 7.95
N ALA A 67 -12.92 -13.41 6.63
CA ALA A 67 -12.62 -12.20 5.90
C ALA A 67 -13.54 -11.07 6.39
N GLN A 68 -12.94 -9.97 6.81
CA GLN A 68 -13.63 -8.76 7.24
C GLN A 68 -12.95 -7.54 6.64
N LEU A 69 -13.71 -6.48 6.45
CA LEU A 69 -13.14 -5.21 6.00
C LEU A 69 -12.27 -4.61 7.11
N SER A 70 -11.04 -4.20 6.79
CA SER A 70 -10.19 -3.56 7.79
C SER A 70 -10.82 -2.26 8.31
N GLU A 71 -10.55 -1.92 9.58
CA GLU A 71 -10.99 -0.64 10.16
C GLU A 71 -10.46 0.54 9.34
N ASP A 72 -9.23 0.45 8.84
CA ASP A 72 -8.64 1.51 8.02
C ASP A 72 -9.36 1.67 6.67
N THR A 73 -9.92 0.60 6.10
CA THR A 73 -10.73 0.71 4.89
C THR A 73 -12.07 1.37 5.16
N GLN A 74 -12.66 1.09 6.33
CA GLN A 74 -13.90 1.77 6.76
C GLN A 74 -13.64 3.27 6.99
N ALA A 75 -12.47 3.63 7.50
CA ALA A 75 -12.06 5.01 7.73
C ALA A 75 -11.61 5.75 6.45
N ALA A 76 -11.13 5.03 5.43
CA ALA A 76 -10.60 5.60 4.19
C ALA A 76 -11.13 4.90 2.92
N PRO A 77 -12.46 4.80 2.72
CA PRO A 77 -13.01 4.01 1.61
C PRO A 77 -12.70 4.59 0.24
N GLU A 78 -12.66 5.93 0.08
CA GLU A 78 -12.30 6.58 -1.18
C GLU A 78 -10.82 6.36 -1.54
N LEU A 79 -9.93 6.38 -0.55
CA LEU A 79 -8.52 6.04 -0.77
C LEU A 79 -8.39 4.58 -1.23
N CYS A 80 -9.08 3.66 -0.57
CA CYS A 80 -9.07 2.25 -0.99
C CYS A 80 -9.57 2.08 -2.44
N ARG A 81 -10.64 2.78 -2.83
CA ARG A 81 -11.15 2.74 -4.21
C ARG A 81 -10.16 3.32 -5.22
N LEU A 82 -9.52 4.45 -4.89
CA LEU A 82 -8.50 5.06 -5.73
C LEU A 82 -7.35 4.07 -6.00
N LEU A 83 -6.85 3.41 -4.95
CA LEU A 83 -5.76 2.44 -5.08
C LEU A 83 -6.20 1.20 -5.88
N CYS A 84 -7.42 0.69 -5.66
CA CYS A 84 -7.95 -0.39 -6.48
C CYS A 84 -8.05 0.00 -7.97
N ALA A 85 -8.42 1.25 -8.28
CA ALA A 85 -8.46 1.75 -9.65
C ALA A 85 -7.05 1.88 -10.25
N PHE A 86 -6.08 2.35 -9.47
CA PHE A 86 -4.67 2.42 -9.85
C PHE A 86 -4.11 1.04 -10.23
N LEU A 87 -4.33 0.03 -9.40
CA LEU A 87 -3.83 -1.34 -9.61
C LEU A 87 -4.54 -2.10 -10.75
N LYS A 88 -5.75 -1.68 -11.14
CA LYS A 88 -6.47 -2.23 -12.31
C LYS A 88 -6.03 -1.60 -13.63
N GLY A 89 -5.35 -0.45 -13.58
CA GLY A 89 -4.89 0.27 -14.76
C GLY A 89 -3.59 -0.30 -15.33
N ALA A 90 -2.81 0.57 -15.96
CA ALA A 90 -1.51 0.22 -16.57
C ALA A 90 -0.44 -0.25 -15.56
N HIS A 91 -0.69 -0.09 -14.26
CA HIS A 91 0.20 -0.50 -13.16
C HIS A 91 -0.18 -1.87 -12.58
N GLY A 92 -1.06 -2.60 -13.26
CA GLY A 92 -1.30 -4.01 -13.01
C GLY A 92 -0.12 -4.90 -13.46
N PRO A 93 -0.23 -6.23 -13.26
CA PRO A 93 0.82 -7.19 -13.57
C PRO A 93 1.14 -7.22 -15.08
N PRO A 94 2.37 -7.64 -15.45
CA PRO A 94 2.80 -7.71 -16.85
C PRO A 94 1.82 -8.54 -17.70
N GLY A 95 1.30 -7.94 -18.78
CA GLY A 95 0.32 -8.59 -19.68
C GLY A 95 -1.10 -8.01 -19.61
N GLY A 96 -1.38 -7.09 -18.69
CA GLY A 96 -2.68 -6.40 -18.62
C GLY A 96 -3.79 -7.20 -17.93
N ASP A 97 -3.44 -8.34 -17.34
CA ASP A 97 -4.34 -9.10 -16.47
C ASP A 97 -4.56 -8.35 -15.15
N THR A 98 -5.67 -8.60 -14.46
CA THR A 98 -5.89 -8.01 -13.12
C THR A 98 -5.07 -8.79 -12.09
N PHE A 99 -4.18 -8.15 -11.32
CA PHE A 99 -3.54 -8.82 -10.18
C PHE A 99 -4.60 -9.12 -9.13
N PRO A 100 -4.85 -10.39 -8.78
CA PRO A 100 -5.80 -10.71 -7.74
C PRO A 100 -5.17 -10.38 -6.38
N PHE A 101 -5.82 -9.49 -5.62
CA PHE A 101 -5.43 -9.19 -4.25
C PHE A 101 -6.67 -9.02 -3.38
N THR A 102 -6.51 -9.31 -2.08
CA THR A 102 -7.54 -9.09 -1.07
C THR A 102 -7.28 -7.84 -0.25
N SER A 103 -6.01 -7.43 -0.14
CA SER A 103 -5.58 -6.32 0.69
C SER A 103 -4.40 -5.58 0.06
N ILE A 104 -4.23 -4.32 0.48
CA ILE A 104 -3.13 -3.44 0.11
C ILE A 104 -2.46 -3.00 1.40
N GLN A 105 -1.21 -3.40 1.57
CA GLN A 105 -0.39 -2.97 2.70
C GLN A 105 0.33 -1.67 2.34
N LEU A 106 0.05 -0.60 3.09
CA LEU A 106 0.72 0.69 2.93
C LEU A 106 1.77 0.86 4.02
N ASN A 107 3.00 1.13 3.60
CA ASN A 107 4.17 1.29 4.46
C ASN A 107 4.86 2.61 4.08
N LYS A 108 5.25 3.41 5.06
CA LYS A 108 5.85 4.73 4.82
C LYS A 108 7.24 4.84 5.46
N ALA A 109 8.21 5.22 4.64
CA ALA A 109 9.53 5.69 5.05
C ALA A 109 10.30 4.79 6.04
N TYR A 110 10.23 3.47 5.89
CA TYR A 110 11.06 2.54 6.67
C TYR A 110 11.62 1.40 5.81
N ALA A 111 12.85 0.98 6.12
CA ALA A 111 13.47 -0.20 5.53
C ALA A 111 13.14 -1.42 6.38
N SER A 112 12.20 -2.27 5.93
CA SER A 112 11.78 -3.42 6.72
C SER A 112 12.94 -4.37 7.02
N LYS A 113 12.93 -4.99 8.21
CA LYS A 113 13.75 -6.18 8.46
C LYS A 113 13.45 -7.26 7.41
N ARG A 114 14.45 -8.10 7.09
CA ARG A 114 14.24 -9.32 6.28
C ARG A 114 13.19 -10.19 6.97
N HIS A 115 12.16 -10.58 6.23
CA HIS A 115 11.05 -11.36 6.77
C HIS A 115 10.35 -12.15 5.66
N VAL A 116 9.55 -13.12 6.09
CA VAL A 116 8.52 -13.76 5.26
C VAL A 116 7.18 -13.33 5.85
N ASP A 117 6.26 -12.85 5.02
CA ASP A 117 4.91 -12.52 5.49
C ASP A 117 4.12 -13.81 5.67
N ALA A 118 4.01 -14.27 6.92
CA ALA A 118 3.34 -15.52 7.27
C ALA A 118 1.84 -15.55 6.93
N ASN A 119 1.22 -14.39 6.72
CA ASN A 119 -0.20 -14.29 6.39
C ASN A 119 -0.45 -14.03 4.90
N ASN A 120 0.61 -13.86 4.10
CA ASN A 120 0.47 -13.71 2.66
C ASN A 120 0.41 -15.08 1.98
N MET A 121 -0.71 -15.35 1.29
CA MET A 121 -0.87 -16.54 0.47
C MET A 121 -0.77 -16.17 -1.00
N GLY A 122 0.37 -16.48 -1.62
CA GLY A 122 0.61 -16.26 -3.04
C GLY A 122 1.59 -15.13 -3.32
N TYR A 123 1.54 -14.62 -4.56
CA TYR A 123 2.44 -13.56 -5.01
C TYR A 123 2.11 -12.23 -4.33
N SER A 124 3.12 -11.38 -4.18
CA SER A 124 2.96 -9.98 -3.80
C SER A 124 3.45 -9.10 -4.94
N MET A 125 2.80 -7.95 -5.09
CA MET A 125 3.26 -6.87 -5.94
C MET A 125 3.64 -5.69 -5.04
N ILE A 126 4.79 -5.05 -5.32
CA ILE A 126 5.28 -3.91 -4.56
C ILE A 126 5.48 -2.76 -5.52
N ILE A 127 4.88 -1.61 -5.20
CA ILE A 127 5.04 -0.36 -5.93
C ILE A 127 5.64 0.67 -4.98
N GLY A 128 6.75 1.28 -5.38
CA GLY A 128 7.41 2.35 -4.65
C GLY A 128 7.03 3.70 -5.25
N LEU A 129 6.63 4.65 -4.41
CA LEU A 129 6.16 5.98 -4.85
C LEU A 129 6.94 7.10 -4.16
N GLY A 130 7.16 8.18 -4.91
CA GLY A 130 7.82 9.39 -4.44
C GLY A 130 9.33 9.36 -4.53
N ASP A 131 9.94 10.44 -4.05
CA ASP A 131 11.38 10.61 -4.10
C ASP A 131 12.03 9.93 -2.90
N TYR A 132 12.82 8.88 -3.16
CA TYR A 132 13.59 8.19 -2.14
C TYR A 132 14.92 7.68 -2.70
N GLU A 133 15.91 7.57 -1.83
CA GLU A 133 17.16 6.88 -2.11
C GLU A 133 17.08 5.43 -1.62
N GLY A 134 17.71 4.50 -2.35
CA GLY A 134 17.61 3.07 -2.08
C GLY A 134 16.31 2.45 -2.61
N GLY A 135 15.59 1.72 -1.75
CA GLY A 135 14.36 1.01 -2.13
C GLY A 135 14.60 -0.25 -2.96
N LEU A 136 15.76 -0.88 -2.80
CA LEU A 136 16.01 -2.22 -3.34
C LEU A 136 15.23 -3.26 -2.53
N LEU A 137 14.63 -4.21 -3.22
CA LEU A 137 13.99 -5.38 -2.64
C LEU A 137 14.94 -6.56 -2.74
N ASP A 138 15.49 -7.02 -1.62
CA ASP A 138 16.28 -8.25 -1.57
C ASP A 138 15.35 -9.47 -1.43
N VAL A 139 15.26 -10.27 -2.50
CA VAL A 139 14.43 -11.47 -2.56
C VAL A 139 15.32 -12.70 -2.45
N ASP A 140 15.03 -13.55 -1.46
CA ASP A 140 15.79 -14.78 -1.22
C ASP A 140 15.83 -15.67 -2.47
N GLY A 141 17.02 -16.08 -2.88
CA GLY A 141 17.23 -16.88 -4.10
C GLY A 141 17.14 -16.13 -5.43
N VAL A 142 16.79 -14.83 -5.44
CA VAL A 142 16.73 -13.98 -6.65
C VAL A 142 17.78 -12.86 -6.60
N GLY A 143 17.99 -12.25 -5.42
CA GLY A 143 18.87 -11.10 -5.22
C GLY A 143 18.11 -9.77 -5.18
N GLN A 144 18.81 -8.67 -5.45
CA GLN A 144 18.26 -7.32 -5.34
C GLN A 144 17.47 -6.92 -6.59
N LEU A 145 16.22 -6.49 -6.38
CA LEU A 145 15.34 -5.94 -7.40
C LEU A 145 15.11 -4.45 -7.15
N ASP A 146 15.05 -3.64 -8.21
CA ASP A 146 14.67 -2.22 -8.11
C ASP A 146 13.14 -2.11 -8.16
N VAL A 147 12.53 -1.67 -7.07
CA VAL A 147 11.07 -1.54 -6.95
C VAL A 147 10.48 -0.53 -7.95
N ARG A 148 11.30 0.36 -8.54
CA ARG A 148 10.86 1.32 -9.57
C ARG A 148 10.70 0.70 -10.97
N ARG A 149 11.14 -0.55 -11.14
CA ARG A 149 11.24 -1.20 -12.47
C ARG A 149 10.58 -2.59 -12.50
N GLN A 150 9.68 -2.88 -11.56
CA GLN A 150 8.94 -4.15 -11.51
C GLN A 150 7.72 -4.15 -12.44
#